data_AF-A0A4Q3GVJ3-F1
#
_entry.id   AF-A0A4Q3GVJ3-F1
#
_cell.length_a   1.000
_cell.length_b   1.000
_cell.length_c   1.000
_cell.angle_alpha   90.00
_cell.angle_beta   90.00
_cell.angle_gamma   90.00
#
_symmetry.space_group_name_H-M   'P 1'
#
loop_
_entity.id
_entity.type
_entity.pdbx_description
1 polymer ?
#
loop_
_entity_poly.entity_id
_entity_poly.type
_entity_poly.pdbx_seq_one_letter_code
_entity_poly.pdbx_strand_id
1 'polypeptide(L)'
;MLVRRGLGLVFACSMLLGLTGVASANNERILFASVGDTSRAPIGWVEFCADNPKDCRSASTEPRDIVMTQTAWKDLLRVNRWVNETVKPMTDQEHWGTIERWSYPTDGYGDCEDYVLLKRKMLI
;
A
#
# COMPACT_ATOMS: atom_id res chain seq x y z
N MET A 1 10.12 -78.16 -6.54
CA MET A 1 8.79 -77.55 -6.74
C MET A 1 8.94 -76.04 -6.72
N LEU A 2 8.90 -75.39 -7.88
CA LEU A 2 8.79 -73.94 -8.04
C LEU A 2 7.69 -73.73 -9.09
N VAL A 3 6.58 -73.16 -8.64
CA VAL A 3 5.33 -73.03 -9.40
C VAL A 3 5.41 -71.84 -10.34
N ARG A 4 5.11 -72.10 -11.62
CA ARG A 4 4.84 -71.13 -12.69
C ARG A 4 3.69 -70.21 -12.32
N ARG A 5 3.77 -68.92 -12.70
CA ARG A 5 2.61 -68.13 -13.16
C ARG A 5 3.08 -66.85 -13.84
N GLY A 6 2.93 -66.79 -15.16
CA GLY A 6 3.09 -65.58 -15.96
C GLY A 6 2.03 -65.62 -17.06
N LEU A 7 0.87 -65.06 -16.78
CA LEU A 7 -0.18 -64.79 -17.77
C LEU A 7 -0.41 -63.27 -17.70
N GLY A 8 0.24 -62.55 -18.60
CA GLY A 8 0.19 -61.09 -18.67
C GLY A 8 -1.19 -60.62 -19.10
N LEU A 9 -1.83 -59.83 -18.23
CA LEU A 9 -3.02 -59.06 -18.59
C LEU A 9 -2.60 -57.87 -19.48
N VAL A 10 -3.19 -57.86 -20.68
CA VAL A 10 -3.36 -56.68 -21.52
C VAL A 10 -4.43 -55.78 -20.89
N PHE A 11 -4.40 -54.48 -21.22
CA PHE A 11 -5.39 -53.40 -20.99
C PHE A 11 -5.07 -52.41 -19.86
N ALA A 12 -4.53 -51.25 -20.25
CA ALA A 12 -5.13 -49.94 -20.00
C ALA A 12 -4.20 -48.82 -20.53
N CYS A 13 -4.25 -48.56 -21.84
CA CYS A 13 -3.62 -47.37 -22.42
C CYS A 13 -4.68 -46.68 -23.27
N SER A 14 -5.59 -45.94 -22.63
CA SER A 14 -6.56 -45.08 -23.31
C SER A 14 -7.11 -44.04 -22.33
N MET A 15 -7.12 -42.79 -22.81
CA MET A 15 -7.71 -41.57 -22.21
C MET A 15 -6.83 -40.79 -21.23
N LEU A 16 -5.94 -39.96 -21.78
CA LEU A 16 -5.58 -38.65 -21.24
C LEU A 16 -5.25 -37.72 -22.44
N LEU A 17 -6.25 -37.45 -23.28
CA LEU A 17 -6.19 -36.37 -24.26
C LEU A 17 -6.67 -35.10 -23.55
N GLY A 18 -5.71 -34.20 -23.32
CA GLY A 18 -5.81 -33.06 -22.43
C GLY A 18 -6.85 -32.01 -22.86
N LEU A 19 -7.64 -31.58 -21.89
CA LEU A 19 -8.28 -30.27 -21.89
C LEU A 19 -7.20 -29.21 -21.75
N THR A 20 -6.73 -28.65 -22.86
CA THR A 20 -5.98 -27.38 -22.86
C THR A 20 -6.97 -26.23 -23.01
N GLY A 21 -7.74 -25.96 -21.95
CA GLY A 21 -8.44 -24.70 -21.82
C GLY A 21 -7.41 -23.60 -21.58
N VAL A 22 -7.24 -22.66 -22.50
CA VAL A 22 -6.56 -21.40 -22.21
C VAL A 22 -7.44 -20.62 -21.25
N ALA A 23 -7.10 -20.66 -19.96
CA ALA A 23 -7.67 -19.75 -18.98
C ALA A 23 -7.19 -18.33 -19.30
N SER A 24 -8.07 -17.50 -19.86
CA SER A 24 -7.82 -16.07 -19.97
C SER A 24 -8.21 -15.41 -18.66
N ALA A 25 -7.23 -15.03 -17.84
CA ALA A 25 -7.47 -14.11 -16.73
C ALA A 25 -7.68 -12.72 -17.35
N ASN A 26 -8.90 -12.20 -17.29
CA ASN A 26 -9.21 -10.84 -17.74
C ASN A 26 -8.45 -9.86 -16.82
N ASN A 27 -7.29 -9.41 -17.27
CA ASN A 27 -6.40 -8.50 -16.54
C ASN A 27 -6.83 -7.05 -16.81
N GLU A 28 -8.08 -6.71 -16.50
CA GLU A 28 -8.48 -5.31 -16.35
C GLU A 28 -7.77 -4.80 -15.09
N ARG A 29 -6.55 -4.30 -15.28
CA ARG A 29 -5.85 -3.56 -14.23
C ARG A 29 -6.60 -2.27 -14.01
N ILE A 30 -7.39 -2.21 -12.94
CA ILE A 30 -7.86 -0.94 -12.40
C ILE A 30 -6.60 -0.17 -11.97
N LEU A 31 -6.14 0.74 -12.83
CA LEU A 31 -4.92 1.53 -12.58
C LEU A 31 -5.20 2.71 -11.63
N PHE A 32 -6.46 3.12 -11.52
CA PHE A 32 -6.89 4.26 -10.71
C PHE A 32 -8.26 3.98 -10.09
N ALA A 33 -8.50 4.52 -8.89
CA ALA A 33 -9.82 4.59 -8.30
C ALA A 33 -10.59 5.79 -8.88
N SER A 34 -11.89 5.64 -9.15
CA SER A 34 -12.73 6.77 -9.52
C SER A 34 -12.79 7.77 -8.37
N VAL A 35 -12.60 9.06 -8.67
CA VAL A 35 -12.81 10.13 -7.70
C VAL A 35 -14.31 10.19 -7.37
N GLY A 36 -14.65 9.98 -6.10
CA GLY A 36 -16.02 10.07 -5.59
C GLY A 36 -16.36 11.47 -5.09
N ASP A 37 -17.51 11.59 -4.42
CA ASP A 37 -17.93 12.83 -3.79
C ASP A 37 -16.98 13.27 -2.67
N THR A 38 -17.12 14.53 -2.24
CA THR A 38 -16.35 15.08 -1.12
C THR A 38 -16.55 14.26 0.15
N SER A 39 -15.43 13.76 0.70
CA SER A 39 -15.40 13.09 2.00
C SER A 39 -15.08 14.06 3.13
N ARG A 40 -15.50 13.73 4.35
CA ARG A 40 -15.07 14.46 5.56
C ARG A 40 -13.62 14.11 5.87
N ALA A 41 -12.87 15.09 6.39
CA ALA A 41 -11.53 14.85 6.89
C ALA A 41 -11.56 13.90 8.11
N PRO A 42 -10.55 13.04 8.29
CA PRO A 42 -10.36 12.29 9.53
C PRO A 42 -10.30 13.24 10.75
N ILE A 43 -10.79 12.79 11.90
CA ILE A 43 -10.78 13.62 13.12
C ILE A 43 -9.36 14.02 13.53
N GLY A 44 -8.38 13.12 13.41
CA GLY A 44 -6.99 13.41 13.70
C GLY A 44 -6.41 14.54 12.83
N TRP A 45 -6.79 14.64 11.55
CA TRP A 45 -6.40 15.78 10.70
C TRP A 45 -7.02 17.10 11.21
N VAL A 46 -8.30 17.08 11.62
CA VAL A 46 -8.98 18.27 12.15
C VAL A 46 -8.28 18.78 13.41
N GLU A 47 -7.94 17.87 14.33
CA GLU A 47 -7.23 18.19 15.57
C GLU A 47 -5.80 18.66 15.30
N PHE A 48 -5.05 17.96 14.44
CA PHE A 48 -3.71 18.38 14.02
C PHE A 48 -3.71 19.79 13.43
N CYS A 49 -4.71 20.14 12.61
CA CYS A 49 -4.83 21.47 12.03
C CYS A 49 -5.20 22.56 13.03
N ALA A 50 -5.96 22.21 14.08
CA ALA A 50 -6.24 23.13 15.18
C ALA A 50 -4.93 23.48 15.92
N ASP A 51 -4.08 22.49 16.16
CA ASP A 51 -2.79 22.65 16.83
C ASP A 51 -1.70 23.25 15.91
N ASN A 52 -1.78 22.98 14.60
CA ASN A 52 -0.81 23.39 13.59
C ASN A 52 -1.45 24.19 12.43
N PRO A 53 -2.03 25.39 12.68
CA PRO A 53 -2.77 26.12 11.66
C PRO A 53 -1.94 26.55 10.44
N LYS A 54 -0.60 26.52 10.54
CA LYS A 54 0.29 26.88 9.43
C LYS A 54 0.41 25.73 8.41
N ASP A 55 0.39 24.48 8.86
CA ASP A 55 0.58 23.30 8.01
C ASP A 55 -0.71 22.90 7.24
N CYS A 56 -1.84 23.50 7.61
CA CYS A 56 -3.15 23.29 6.99
C CYS A 56 -3.67 24.48 6.17
N ARG A 57 -2.90 25.57 6.11
CA ARG A 57 -3.19 26.73 5.25
C ARG A 57 -2.77 26.43 3.80
N SER A 58 -3.49 25.53 3.14
CA SER A 58 -3.46 25.42 1.68
C SER A 58 -4.79 25.90 1.13
N ALA A 59 -4.74 26.81 0.14
CA ALA A 59 -5.90 27.08 -0.69
C ALA A 59 -6.36 25.76 -1.33
N SER A 60 -7.66 25.55 -1.53
CA SER A 60 -8.13 24.37 -2.25
C SER A 60 -7.50 24.39 -3.65
N THR A 61 -6.52 23.52 -3.87
CA THR A 61 -5.96 23.30 -5.19
C THR A 61 -6.74 22.16 -5.82
N GLU A 62 -7.19 22.36 -7.05
CA GLU A 62 -7.71 21.25 -7.86
C GLU A 62 -6.71 20.08 -7.86
N PRO A 63 -7.18 18.83 -7.84
CA PRO A 63 -6.31 17.67 -8.04
C PRO A 63 -5.46 17.88 -9.28
N ARG A 64 -4.14 17.78 -9.14
CA ARG A 64 -3.19 17.97 -10.24
C ARG A 64 -2.38 16.71 -10.45
N ASP A 65 -2.35 16.28 -11.70
CA ASP A 65 -1.40 15.27 -12.12
C ASP A 65 0.02 15.86 -12.06
N ILE A 66 0.90 15.15 -11.38
CA ILE A 66 2.32 15.45 -11.39
C ILE A 66 2.98 14.76 -12.57
N VAL A 67 3.74 15.51 -13.38
CA VAL A 67 4.60 14.90 -14.39
C VAL A 67 5.69 14.13 -13.67
N MET A 68 5.72 12.81 -13.86
CA MET A 68 6.73 11.93 -13.25
C MET A 68 8.09 12.12 -13.94
N THR A 69 8.75 13.23 -13.64
CA THR A 69 10.11 13.50 -14.08
C THR A 69 11.12 12.67 -13.28
N GLN A 70 12.33 12.51 -13.81
CA GLN A 70 13.42 11.84 -13.08
C GLN A 70 13.75 12.55 -11.75
N THR A 71 13.57 13.86 -11.68
CA THR A 71 13.77 14.62 -10.43
C THR A 71 12.67 14.30 -9.42
N ALA A 72 11.39 14.39 -9.82
CA ALA A 72 10.26 14.07 -8.96
C ALA A 72 10.35 12.63 -8.43
N TRP A 73 10.70 11.67 -9.29
CA TRP A 73 10.90 10.28 -8.90
C TRP A 73 12.03 10.12 -7.86
N LYS A 74 13.17 10.80 -8.06
CA LYS A 74 14.28 10.79 -7.10
C LYS A 74 13.88 11.41 -5.76
N ASP A 75 13.11 12.49 -5.77
CA ASP A 75 12.66 13.17 -4.54
C ASP A 75 11.69 12.28 -3.76
N LEU A 76 10.71 11.67 -4.43
CA LEU A 76 9.79 10.71 -3.82
C LEU A 76 10.53 9.53 -3.18
N LEU A 77 11.49 8.92 -3.89
CA LEU A 77 12.27 7.81 -3.35
C LEU A 77 13.14 8.24 -2.17
N ARG A 78 13.78 9.41 -2.24
CA ARG A 78 14.64 9.93 -1.18
C ARG A 78 13.85 10.20 0.09
N VAL A 79 12.75 10.97 -0.01
CA VAL A 79 11.91 11.32 1.12
C VAL A 79 11.27 10.08 1.72
N ASN A 80 10.69 9.20 0.89
CA ASN A 80 10.04 7.99 1.37
C ASN A 80 11.02 7.08 2.12
N ARG A 81 12.22 6.86 1.57
CA ARG A 81 13.26 6.06 2.21
C ARG A 81 13.68 6.68 3.54
N TRP A 82 14.03 7.97 3.53
CA TRP A 82 14.56 8.64 4.71
C TRP A 82 13.55 8.63 5.87
N VAL A 83 12.28 8.93 5.61
CA VAL A 83 11.24 8.86 6.65
C VAL A 83 11.07 7.43 7.15
N ASN A 84 11.00 6.45 6.25
CA ASN A 84 10.84 5.04 6.64
C ASN A 84 12.01 4.48 7.47
N GLU A 85 13.21 4.98 7.27
CA GLU A 85 14.41 4.56 8.02
C GLU A 85 14.57 5.33 9.33
N THR A 86 14.05 6.56 9.42
CA THR A 86 14.24 7.45 10.58
C THR A 86 13.13 7.31 11.63
N VAL A 87 11.88 7.08 11.19
CA VAL A 87 10.74 6.89 12.08
C VAL A 87 10.59 5.41 12.39
N LYS A 88 10.50 5.07 13.68
CA LYS A 88 10.23 3.72 14.18
C LYS A 88 8.71 3.56 14.38
N PRO A 89 8.13 2.45 13.91
CA PRO A 89 6.70 2.22 14.05
C PRO A 89 6.30 2.07 15.52
N MET A 90 5.29 2.82 15.95
CA MET A 90 4.66 2.74 17.27
C MET A 90 3.23 3.26 17.15
N THR A 91 2.25 2.55 17.70
CA THR A 91 0.86 2.99 17.65
C THR A 91 0.62 4.19 18.56
N ASP A 92 -0.37 5.02 18.24
CA ASP A 92 -0.76 6.13 19.11
C ASP A 92 -1.15 5.71 20.54
N GLN A 93 -1.74 4.53 20.69
CA GLN A 93 -2.10 4.02 22.01
C GLN A 93 -0.87 3.70 22.87
N GLU A 94 0.20 3.21 22.26
CA GLU A 94 1.49 2.96 22.93
C GLU A 94 2.27 4.26 23.16
N HIS A 95 2.20 5.19 22.20
CA HIS A 95 2.97 6.43 22.23
C HIS A 95 2.36 7.48 23.17
N TRP A 96 1.06 7.74 23.00
CA TRP A 96 0.34 8.85 23.61
C TRP A 96 -0.74 8.43 24.60
N GLY A 97 -1.11 7.15 24.61
CA GLY A 97 -2.19 6.65 25.45
C GLY A 97 -3.60 6.96 24.92
N THR A 98 -3.72 7.42 23.67
CA THR A 98 -4.98 7.72 22.97
C THR A 98 -5.13 6.83 21.74
N ILE A 99 -6.37 6.68 21.25
CA ILE A 99 -6.66 5.86 20.06
C ILE A 99 -6.06 6.48 18.80
N GLU A 100 -6.06 7.81 18.73
CA GLU A 100 -5.60 8.56 17.57
C GLU A 100 -5.02 9.90 18.03
N ARG A 101 -3.89 10.29 17.45
CA ARG A 101 -3.24 11.58 17.59
C ARG A 101 -2.23 11.81 16.46
N TRP A 102 -2.68 12.57 15.46
CA TRP A 102 -1.82 13.02 14.37
C TRP A 102 -0.76 13.98 14.88
N SER A 103 0.52 13.68 14.63
CA SER A 103 1.63 14.52 15.07
C SER A 103 2.83 14.46 14.11
N TYR A 104 3.84 15.30 14.34
CA TYR A 104 5.14 15.08 13.69
C TYR A 104 5.98 14.15 14.56
N PRO A 105 6.61 13.10 13.99
CA PRO A 105 7.37 12.12 14.74
C PRO A 105 8.76 12.67 15.13
N THR A 106 8.79 13.74 15.92
CA THR A 106 10.02 14.50 16.26
C THR A 106 10.93 13.75 17.24
N ASP A 107 10.39 12.79 17.96
CA ASP A 107 11.11 11.83 18.81
C ASP A 107 11.53 10.55 18.06
N GLY A 108 11.18 10.45 16.78
CA GLY A 108 11.51 9.32 15.94
C GLY A 108 10.51 8.16 16.04
N TYR A 109 9.33 8.35 16.61
CA TYR A 109 8.27 7.34 16.67
C TYR A 109 6.96 7.84 16.06
N GLY A 110 6.19 6.92 15.48
CA GLY A 110 4.85 7.21 14.96
C GLY A 110 4.26 6.05 14.19
N ASP A 111 3.05 6.21 13.68
CA ASP A 111 2.38 5.25 12.81
C ASP A 111 1.95 5.89 11.48
N CYS A 112 0.87 5.41 10.85
CA CYS A 112 0.69 5.56 9.41
C CYS A 112 0.57 7.02 8.96
N GLU A 113 -0.22 7.80 9.68
CA GLU A 113 -0.49 9.21 9.47
C GLU A 113 0.74 10.08 9.75
N ASP A 114 1.53 9.78 10.77
CA ASP A 114 2.70 10.55 11.16
C ASP A 114 3.78 10.47 10.07
N TYR A 115 3.94 9.27 9.47
CA TYR A 115 4.81 9.07 8.31
C TYR A 115 4.32 9.88 7.12
N VAL A 116 3.02 9.90 6.86
CA VAL A 116 2.43 10.66 5.75
C VAL A 116 2.59 12.17 5.97
N LEU A 117 2.37 12.65 7.19
CA LEU A 117 2.54 14.05 7.56
C LEU A 117 3.97 14.52 7.33
N LEU A 118 4.97 13.75 7.78
CA LEU A 118 6.37 14.11 7.60
C LEU A 118 6.79 14.05 6.12
N LYS A 119 6.38 13.00 5.38
CA LYS A 119 6.63 12.91 3.93
C LYS A 119 6.03 14.11 3.19
N ARG A 120 4.79 14.49 3.52
CA ARG A 120 4.13 15.68 2.97
C ARG A 120 4.96 16.93 3.28
N LYS A 121 5.30 17.18 4.55
CA LYS A 121 6.08 18.35 4.99
C LYS A 121 7.44 18.48 4.27
N MET A 122 8.07 17.37 3.92
CA MET A 122 9.35 17.38 3.21
C MET A 122 9.23 17.62 1.70
N LEU A 123 8.03 17.46 1.13
CA LEU A 123 7.76 17.56 -0.31
C LEU A 123 7.06 18.87 -0.72
N ILE A 124 6.47 19.61 0.22
CA ILE A 124 5.67 20.84 -0.05
C ILE A 124 6.17 22.07 0.70
#